data_AF-A0A914E0L6-F1
#
_entry.id   AF-A0A914E0L6-F1
#
_cell.length_a   1.000
_cell.length_b   1.000
_cell.length_c   1.000
_cell.angle_alpha   90.00
_cell.angle_beta   90.00
_cell.angle_gamma   90.00
#
_symmetry.space_group_name_H-M   'P 1'
#
loop_
_entity.id
_entity.type
_entity.pdbx_description
1 polymer ?
#
loop_
_entity_poly.entity_id
_entity_poly.type
_entity_poly.pdbx_seq_one_letter_code
_entity_poly.pdbx_strand_id
1 'polypeptide(L)'
;MKLSPRRFGDAQLEQVYARQQLHQHRPLLQHILCVLTAGLLLLAVNHLPNPDLVLILATVSSAFALGLQAYLLFKVEIGSQQKAVIISATWMCLTVICMLPAGGPSALLPTIIVYFTFYTMFPFELLTTILLGSILSLLQIISFIQITPNPFFSADQGQRIFECGLQ
;
A
#
# COMPACT_ATOMS: atom_id res chain seq x y z
N MET A 1 -13.69 28.70 -14.63
CA MET A 1 -12.25 28.95 -14.36
C MET A 1 -11.55 27.61 -14.24
N LYS A 2 -10.80 27.20 -15.27
CA LYS A 2 -9.90 26.04 -15.23
C LYS A 2 -8.58 26.52 -14.61
N LEU A 3 -8.29 26.14 -13.38
CA LEU A 3 -6.93 26.21 -12.86
C LEU A 3 -6.13 25.16 -13.63
N SER A 4 -5.38 25.58 -14.66
CA SER A 4 -4.35 24.69 -15.20
C SER A 4 -3.29 24.52 -14.11
N PRO A 5 -2.76 23.31 -13.88
CA PRO A 5 -1.55 23.18 -13.08
C PRO A 5 -0.53 24.13 -13.69
N ARG A 6 -0.05 25.10 -12.90
CA ARG A 6 0.91 26.10 -13.38
C ARG A 6 2.15 25.32 -13.79
N ARG A 7 2.28 25.05 -15.09
CA ARG A 7 3.57 24.75 -15.67
C ARG A 7 4.45 25.95 -15.34
N PHE A 8 5.56 25.73 -14.66
CA PHE A 8 6.61 26.74 -14.67
C PHE A 8 6.90 26.96 -16.14
N GLY A 9 6.80 28.20 -16.62
CA GLY A 9 6.81 28.54 -18.04
C GLY A 9 8.08 28.13 -18.81
N ASP A 10 9.00 27.42 -18.16
CA ASP A 10 10.20 26.83 -18.73
C ASP A 10 10.30 25.34 -18.37
N ALA A 11 10.17 24.50 -19.40
CA ALA A 11 10.21 23.04 -19.27
C ALA A 11 11.58 22.52 -18.77
N GLN A 12 12.66 23.27 -18.95
CA GLN A 12 13.97 22.88 -18.43
C GLN A 12 14.04 23.02 -16.92
N LEU A 13 13.46 24.09 -16.37
CA LEU A 13 13.37 24.32 -14.92
C LEU A 13 12.51 23.26 -14.22
N GLU A 14 11.39 22.85 -14.84
CA GLU A 14 10.56 21.75 -14.32
C GLU A 14 11.33 20.43 -14.25
N GLN A 15 12.11 20.11 -15.28
CA GLN A 15 12.93 18.90 -15.30
C GLN A 15 14.04 18.92 -14.25
N VAL A 16 14.67 20.08 -14.03
CA VAL A 16 15.71 20.25 -13.00
C VAL A 16 15.09 20.14 -11.60
N TYR A 17 13.95 20.78 -11.37
CA TYR A 17 13.22 20.70 -10.10
C TYR A 17 12.77 19.27 -9.79
N ALA A 18 12.17 18.59 -10.77
CA ALA A 18 11.78 17.18 -10.64
C ALA A 18 12.99 16.28 -10.32
N ARG A 19 14.14 16.50 -10.98
CA ARG A 19 15.39 15.77 -10.68
C ARG A 19 15.90 16.03 -9.27
N GLN A 20 15.85 17.26 -8.79
CA GLN A 20 16.27 17.62 -7.44
C GLN A 20 15.39 16.95 -6.38
N GLN A 21 14.07 17.03 -6.54
CA GLN A 21 13.12 16.32 -5.67
C GLN A 21 13.41 14.82 -5.66
N LEU A 22 13.65 14.22 -6.83
CA LEU A 22 13.89 12.79 -6.94
C LEU A 22 15.17 12.34 -6.21
N HIS A 23 16.23 13.16 -6.29
CA HIS A 23 17.48 12.91 -5.56
C HIS A 23 17.29 12.98 -4.04
N GLN A 24 16.50 13.93 -3.57
CA GLN A 24 16.19 14.11 -2.15
C GLN A 24 15.29 12.97 -1.61
N HIS A 25 14.36 12.48 -2.43
CA HIS A 25 13.40 11.45 -2.04
C HIS A 25 13.94 10.02 -2.16
N ARG A 26 14.99 9.76 -2.95
CA ARG A 26 15.58 8.41 -3.11
C ARG A 26 15.85 7.63 -1.81
N PRO A 27 16.55 8.17 -0.79
CA PRO A 27 16.81 7.43 0.45
C PRO A 27 15.52 7.12 1.21
N LEU A 28 14.55 8.03 1.15
CA LEU A 28 13.26 7.87 1.79
C LEU A 28 12.43 6.77 1.07
N LEU A 29 12.54 6.64 -0.25
CA LEU A 29 11.93 5.53 -1.01
C LEU A 29 12.54 4.18 -0.64
N GLN A 30 13.87 4.13 -0.53
CA GLN A 30 14.56 2.91 -0.10
C GLN A 30 14.14 2.51 1.31
N HIS A 31 14.04 3.47 2.22
CA HIS A 31 13.62 3.22 3.60
C HIS A 31 12.19 2.66 3.66
N ILE A 32 11.27 3.28 2.91
CA ILE A 32 9.89 2.83 2.85
C ILE A 32 9.74 1.45 2.20
N LEU A 33 10.44 1.20 1.09
CA LEU A 33 10.46 -0.13 0.48
C LEU A 33 10.98 -1.17 1.47
N CYS A 34 11.97 -0.82 2.28
CA CYS A 34 12.48 -1.69 3.34
C CYS A 34 11.41 -1.97 4.40
N VAL A 35 10.71 -0.95 4.89
CA VAL A 35 9.62 -1.09 5.87
C VAL A 35 8.48 -1.94 5.31
N LEU A 36 8.07 -1.70 4.07
CA LEU A 36 7.05 -2.51 3.40
C LEU A 36 7.49 -3.97 3.25
N THR A 37 8.73 -4.20 2.85
CA THR A 37 9.29 -5.55 2.71
C THR A 37 9.30 -6.28 4.05
N ALA A 38 9.74 -5.61 5.12
CA ALA A 38 9.72 -6.17 6.47
C ALA A 38 8.28 -6.50 6.92
N GLY A 39 7.33 -5.59 6.65
CA GLY A 39 5.90 -5.82 6.95
C GLY A 39 5.32 -7.02 6.20
N LEU A 40 5.63 -7.16 4.91
CA LEU A 40 5.19 -8.30 4.10
C LEU A 40 5.84 -9.61 4.56
N LEU A 41 7.11 -9.60 4.95
CA LEU A 41 7.78 -10.79 5.50
C LEU A 41 7.18 -11.19 6.86
N LEU A 42 6.91 -10.23 7.74
CA LEU A 42 6.21 -10.50 9.01
C LEU A 42 4.83 -11.10 8.77
N LEU A 43 4.09 -10.57 7.80
CA LEU A 43 2.80 -11.12 7.41
C LEU A 43 2.93 -12.56 6.89
N ALA A 44 3.91 -12.83 6.03
CA ALA A 44 4.20 -14.18 5.55
C ALA A 44 4.54 -15.14 6.71
N VAL A 45 5.39 -14.72 7.64
CA VAL A 45 5.74 -15.53 8.82
C VAL A 45 4.51 -15.82 9.68
N ASN A 46 3.58 -14.87 9.83
CA ASN A 46 2.35 -15.05 10.59
C ASN A 46 1.39 -16.08 9.95
N HIS A 47 1.40 -16.20 8.63
CA HIS A 47 0.59 -17.17 7.88
C HIS A 47 1.32 -18.49 7.60
N LEU A 48 2.55 -18.66 8.09
CA LEU A 48 3.32 -19.91 7.97
C LEU A 48 2.65 -21.12 8.65
N PRO A 49 2.02 -20.99 9.84
CA PRO A 49 1.36 -22.12 10.51
C PRO A 49 0.12 -22.65 9.76
N ASN A 50 -0.56 -21.77 9.02
CA ASN A 50 -1.76 -22.10 8.23
C ASN A 50 -1.61 -21.46 6.84
N PRO A 51 -0.91 -22.14 5.90
CA PRO A 51 -0.58 -21.56 4.60
C PRO A 51 -1.84 -21.27 3.79
N ASP A 52 -2.00 -20.01 3.42
CA ASP A 52 -3.13 -19.49 2.67
C ASP A 52 -2.65 -18.67 1.45
N LEU A 53 -3.59 -18.08 0.71
CA LEU A 53 -3.25 -17.21 -0.43
C LEU A 53 -2.49 -15.95 0.01
N VAL A 54 -2.72 -15.47 1.24
CA VAL A 54 -2.02 -14.29 1.79
C VAL A 54 -0.53 -14.57 1.94
N LEU A 55 -0.14 -15.77 2.38
CA LEU A 55 1.26 -16.20 2.43
C LEU A 55 1.93 -16.13 1.06
N ILE A 56 1.29 -16.67 0.01
CA ILE A 56 1.84 -16.68 -1.35
C ILE A 56 1.97 -15.25 -1.88
N LEU A 57 0.94 -14.43 -1.71
CA LEU A 57 0.95 -13.02 -2.11
C LEU A 57 2.05 -12.24 -1.36
N ALA A 58 2.16 -12.40 -0.04
CA ALA A 58 3.13 -11.69 0.78
C ALA A 58 4.57 -12.07 0.42
N THR A 59 4.85 -13.35 0.21
CA THR A 59 6.17 -13.85 -0.17
C THR A 59 6.59 -13.36 -1.55
N VAL A 60 5.75 -13.56 -2.58
CA VAL A 60 6.00 -13.05 -3.94
C VAL A 60 6.18 -11.53 -3.91
N SER A 61 5.34 -10.83 -3.15
CA SER A 61 5.43 -9.39 -3.07
C SER A 61 6.69 -8.88 -2.38
N SER A 62 7.13 -9.56 -1.32
CA SER A 62 8.39 -9.24 -0.62
C SER A 62 9.62 -9.50 -1.51
N ALA A 63 9.60 -10.58 -2.30
CA ALA A 63 10.68 -10.89 -3.24
C ALA A 63 10.82 -9.80 -4.31
N PHE A 64 9.70 -9.34 -4.88
CA PHE A 64 9.70 -8.23 -5.84
C PHE A 64 10.21 -6.93 -5.20
N ALA A 65 9.76 -6.61 -3.98
CA ALA A 65 10.19 -5.42 -3.26
C ALA A 65 11.71 -5.43 -2.98
N LEU A 66 12.29 -6.59 -2.61
CA LEU A 66 13.73 -6.78 -2.49
C LEU A 66 14.46 -6.58 -3.82
N GLY A 67 13.93 -7.12 -4.92
CA GLY A 67 14.49 -6.92 -6.25
C GLY A 67 14.52 -5.45 -6.66
N LEU A 68 13.44 -4.71 -6.38
CA LEU A 68 13.34 -3.28 -6.64
C LEU A 68 14.28 -2.46 -5.74
N GLN A 69 14.43 -2.87 -4.48
CA GLN A 69 15.36 -2.24 -3.54
C GLN A 69 16.82 -2.44 -3.96
N ALA A 70 17.18 -3.66 -4.38
CA ALA A 70 18.49 -3.98 -4.94
C ALA A 70 18.73 -3.16 -6.23
N TYR A 71 17.75 -3.11 -7.13
CA TYR A 71 17.82 -2.27 -8.33
C TYR A 71 18.09 -0.80 -8.01
N LEU A 72 17.37 -0.22 -7.04
CA LEU A 72 17.58 1.17 -6.60
C LEU A 72 18.94 1.39 -5.93
N LEU A 73 19.55 0.37 -5.32
CA LEU A 73 20.88 0.44 -4.70
C LEU A 73 22.00 0.44 -5.75
N PHE A 74 21.90 -0.37 -6.80
CA PHE A 74 22.88 -0.48 -7.88
C PHE A 74 22.80 0.69 -8.88
N LYS A 75 23.09 1.90 -8.37
CA LYS A 75 23.38 3.15 -9.09
C LYS A 75 22.56 3.35 -10.37
N VAL A 76 21.26 3.58 -10.18
CA VAL A 76 20.35 3.92 -11.27
C VAL A 76 20.70 5.31 -11.85
N GLU A 77 20.91 5.37 -13.18
CA GLU A 77 21.04 6.63 -13.93
C GLU A 77 19.84 7.55 -13.66
N ILE A 78 20.07 8.87 -13.58
CA ILE A 78 19.07 9.88 -13.18
C ILE A 78 17.77 9.77 -14.01
N GLY A 79 17.84 9.38 -15.30
CA GLY A 79 16.67 9.19 -16.15
C GLY A 79 15.85 7.92 -15.84
N SER A 80 16.46 6.90 -15.24
CA SER A 80 15.77 5.66 -14.85
C SER A 80 15.16 5.75 -13.44
N GLN A 81 15.63 6.68 -12.60
CA GLN A 81 15.11 6.86 -11.25
C GLN A 81 13.62 7.25 -11.23
N GLN A 82 13.18 8.14 -12.13
CA GLN A 82 11.76 8.52 -12.21
C GLN A 82 10.88 7.33 -12.59
N LYS A 83 11.37 6.47 -13.49
CA LYS A 83 10.69 5.21 -13.85
C LYS A 83 10.62 4.28 -12.65
N ALA A 84 11.71 4.14 -11.89
CA ALA A 84 11.74 3.31 -10.69
C ALA A 84 10.76 3.79 -9.61
N VAL A 85 10.62 5.09 -9.40
CA VAL A 85 9.61 5.68 -8.50
C VAL A 85 8.19 5.33 -8.95
N ILE A 86 7.87 5.51 -10.23
CA ILE A 86 6.54 5.17 -10.78
C ILE A 86 6.29 3.65 -10.67
N ILE A 87 7.27 2.82 -11.02
CA ILE A 87 7.18 1.35 -10.88
C ILE A 87 6.93 0.97 -9.42
N SER A 88 7.64 1.59 -8.48
CA SER A 88 7.44 1.35 -7.05
C SER A 88 6.04 1.75 -6.58
N ALA A 89 5.53 2.90 -7.03
CA ALA A 89 4.19 3.38 -6.73
C ALA A 89 3.12 2.38 -7.20
N THR A 90 3.21 2.00 -8.48
CA THR A 90 2.27 1.10 -9.12
C THR A 90 2.29 -0.27 -8.45
N TRP A 91 3.48 -0.77 -8.15
CA TRP A 91 3.67 -2.03 -7.46
C TRP A 91 3.07 -2.03 -6.04
N MET A 92 3.25 -0.95 -5.28
CA MET A 92 2.67 -0.78 -3.95
C MET A 92 1.14 -0.79 -3.99
N CYS A 93 0.53 -0.05 -4.93
CA CYS A 93 -0.90 -0.10 -5.16
C CYS A 93 -1.39 -1.50 -5.54
N LEU A 94 -0.69 -2.17 -6.44
CA LEU A 94 -1.03 -3.51 -6.88
C LEU A 94 -0.99 -4.51 -5.72
N THR A 95 0.03 -4.42 -4.86
CA THR A 95 0.16 -5.28 -3.68
C THR A 95 -1.06 -5.14 -2.76
N VAL A 96 -1.51 -3.91 -2.50
CA VAL A 96 -2.72 -3.66 -1.69
C VAL A 96 -3.95 -4.23 -2.38
N ILE A 97 -4.15 -3.94 -3.67
CA ILE A 97 -5.31 -4.41 -4.43
C ILE A 97 -5.38 -5.94 -4.47
N CYS A 98 -4.25 -6.63 -4.64
CA CYS A 98 -4.19 -8.08 -4.66
C CYS A 98 -4.42 -8.70 -3.27
N MET A 99 -4.05 -8.00 -2.20
CA MET A 99 -4.27 -8.49 -0.82
C MET A 99 -5.68 -8.21 -0.29
N LEU A 100 -6.38 -7.20 -0.81
CA LEU A 100 -7.75 -6.85 -0.43
C LEU A 100 -8.78 -8.01 -0.52
N PRO A 101 -8.82 -8.82 -1.60
CA PRO A 101 -9.74 -9.97 -1.65
C PRO A 101 -9.25 -11.17 -0.85
N ALA A 102 -7.95 -11.23 -0.52
CA ALA A 102 -7.33 -12.38 0.12
C ALA A 102 -7.41 -12.36 1.65
N GLY A 103 -7.65 -11.21 2.29
CA GLY A 103 -7.60 -11.16 3.75
C GLY A 103 -8.37 -10.02 4.38
N GLY A 104 -9.05 -10.34 5.49
CA GLY A 104 -9.61 -9.37 6.43
C GLY A 104 -8.51 -8.51 7.10
N PRO A 105 -8.26 -8.60 8.42
CA PRO A 105 -7.30 -7.70 9.09
C PRO A 105 -5.86 -7.80 8.55
N SER A 106 -5.49 -8.90 7.90
CA SER A 106 -4.17 -9.15 7.28
C SER A 106 -3.76 -8.09 6.26
N ALA A 107 -4.72 -7.51 5.52
CA ALA A 107 -4.44 -6.48 4.53
C ALA A 107 -4.26 -5.08 5.14
N LEU A 108 -4.54 -4.86 6.44
CA LEU A 108 -4.45 -3.53 7.06
C LEU A 108 -3.02 -3.01 7.11
N LEU A 109 -2.08 -3.85 7.53
CA LEU A 109 -0.68 -3.48 7.69
C LEU A 109 -0.03 -2.99 6.38
N PRO A 110 -0.09 -3.75 5.27
CA PRO A 110 0.44 -3.27 3.99
C PRO A 110 -0.28 -2.00 3.51
N THR A 111 -1.60 -1.89 3.71
CA THR A 111 -2.35 -0.68 3.35
C THR A 111 -1.83 0.55 4.11
N ILE A 112 -1.72 0.51 5.44
CA ILE A 112 -1.26 1.65 6.24
C ILE A 112 0.13 2.12 5.82
N ILE A 113 1.05 1.18 5.53
CA ILE A 113 2.40 1.50 5.05
C ILE A 113 2.33 2.24 3.71
N VAL A 114 1.50 1.77 2.78
CA VAL A 114 1.31 2.40 1.46
C VAL A 114 0.68 3.79 1.58
N TYR A 115 -0.24 4.02 2.53
CA TYR A 115 -0.78 5.35 2.82
C TYR A 115 0.28 6.33 3.28
N PHE A 116 1.07 5.95 4.28
CA PHE A 116 2.17 6.77 4.77
C PHE A 116 3.18 7.06 3.66
N THR A 117 3.38 6.10 2.76
CA THR A 117 4.25 6.25 1.60
C THR A 117 3.75 7.31 0.64
N PHE A 118 2.48 7.24 0.23
CA PHE A 118 1.91 8.25 -0.67
C PHE A 118 1.90 9.64 -0.07
N TYR A 119 1.68 9.75 1.24
CA TYR A 119 1.71 11.02 1.94
C TYR A 119 3.11 11.64 2.01
N THR A 120 4.16 10.83 2.18
CA THR A 120 5.54 11.30 2.44
C THR A 120 6.41 11.45 1.19
N MET A 121 6.19 10.64 0.15
CA MET A 121 7.13 10.53 -0.97
C MET A 121 6.73 11.27 -2.22
N PHE A 122 5.44 11.25 -2.56
CA PHE A 122 5.07 11.59 -3.91
C PHE A 122 4.83 13.08 -4.04
N PRO A 123 5.46 13.76 -5.02
CA PRO A 123 5.12 15.12 -5.41
C PRO A 123 3.81 15.13 -6.22
N PHE A 124 2.83 14.32 -5.79
CA PHE A 124 1.49 14.33 -6.35
C PHE A 124 0.75 15.56 -5.79
N GLU A 125 -0.12 16.15 -6.61
CA GLU A 125 -0.98 17.22 -6.13
C GLU A 125 -1.75 16.73 -4.91
N LEU A 126 -1.83 17.54 -3.85
CA LEU A 126 -2.47 17.19 -2.57
C LEU A 126 -3.83 16.51 -2.79
N LEU A 127 -4.59 17.01 -3.77
CA LEU A 127 -5.88 16.46 -4.19
C LEU A 127 -5.79 15.00 -4.65
N THR A 128 -4.81 14.66 -5.48
CA THR A 128 -4.64 13.28 -6.00
C THR A 128 -4.26 12.30 -4.90
N THR A 129 -3.42 12.71 -3.95
CA THR A 129 -3.08 11.88 -2.77
C THR A 129 -4.31 11.67 -1.87
N ILE A 130 -5.11 12.72 -1.66
CA ILE A 130 -6.37 12.63 -0.90
C ILE A 130 -7.38 11.70 -1.62
N LEU A 131 -7.51 11.80 -2.95
CA LEU A 131 -8.42 10.96 -3.73
C LEU A 131 -7.97 9.49 -3.74
N LEU A 132 -6.68 9.23 -3.97
CA LEU A 132 -6.14 7.87 -3.91
C LEU A 132 -6.34 7.27 -2.51
N GLY A 133 -6.07 8.08 -1.49
CA GLY A 133 -6.28 7.72 -0.09
C GLY A 133 -7.76 7.59 0.31
N SER A 134 -8.70 8.26 -0.32
CA SER A 134 -10.12 8.02 -0.01
C SER A 134 -10.60 6.72 -0.67
N ILE A 135 -10.20 6.48 -1.93
CA ILE A 135 -10.57 5.28 -2.69
C ILE A 135 -10.03 4.01 -2.01
N LEU A 136 -8.75 3.99 -1.66
CA LEU A 136 -8.13 2.84 -0.98
C LEU A 136 -8.80 2.56 0.38
N SER A 137 -9.30 3.59 1.07
CA SER A 137 -9.90 3.46 2.40
C SER A 137 -11.30 2.87 2.27
N LEU A 138 -12.06 3.33 1.28
CA LEU A 138 -13.37 2.79 0.97
C LEU A 138 -13.25 1.32 0.52
N LEU A 139 -12.29 1.00 -0.34
CA LEU A 139 -11.99 -0.38 -0.75
C LEU A 139 -11.66 -1.27 0.44
N GLN A 140 -10.86 -0.76 1.40
CA GLN A 140 -10.53 -1.48 2.63
C GLN A 140 -11.78 -1.76 3.49
N ILE A 141 -12.63 -0.75 3.69
CA ILE A 141 -13.87 -0.88 4.47
C ILE A 141 -14.82 -1.89 3.81
N ILE A 142 -14.97 -1.82 2.48
CA ILE A 142 -15.82 -2.75 1.72
C ILE A 142 -15.30 -4.18 1.86
N SER A 143 -13.99 -4.39 1.68
CA SER A 143 -13.36 -5.70 1.85
C SER A 143 -13.60 -6.24 3.27
N PHE A 144 -13.45 -5.40 4.30
CA PHE A 144 -13.67 -5.81 5.69
C PHE A 144 -15.12 -6.24 5.95
N ILE A 145 -16.11 -5.51 5.42
CA ILE A 145 -17.53 -5.83 5.57
C ILE A 145 -17.92 -7.10 4.81
N GLN A 146 -17.33 -7.34 3.63
CA GLN A 146 -17.70 -8.48 2.79
C GLN A 146 -17.04 -9.79 3.22
N ILE A 147 -15.82 -9.74 3.75
CA ILE A 147 -14.99 -10.93 4.04
C ILE A 147 -15.10 -11.34 5.51
N THR A 148 -15.38 -10.41 6.42
CA THR A 148 -15.61 -10.75 7.82
C THR A 148 -17.06 -11.19 7.98
N PRO A 149 -17.36 -12.44 8.37
CA PRO A 149 -18.73 -12.82 8.70
C PRO A 149 -19.20 -11.92 9.84
N ASN A 150 -20.22 -11.09 9.60
CA ASN A 150 -20.78 -10.19 10.59
C ASN A 150 -21.22 -10.99 11.83
N PRO A 151 -20.56 -10.87 13.00
CA PRO A 151 -21.01 -11.57 14.20
C PRO A 151 -22.40 -11.08 14.65
N PHE A 152 -22.83 -9.90 14.20
CA PHE A 152 -24.16 -9.34 14.46
C PHE A 152 -25.29 -10.03 13.68
N PHE A 153 -25.03 -10.63 12.52
CA PHE A 153 -26.03 -11.38 11.75
C PHE A 153 -25.99 -12.89 12.03
N SER A 154 -24.93 -13.39 12.68
CA SER A 154 -24.88 -14.74 13.25
C SER A 154 -25.48 -14.82 14.66
N ALA A 155 -26.11 -13.75 15.14
CA ALA A 155 -26.70 -13.64 16.48
C ALA A 155 -28.09 -14.31 16.63
N ASP A 156 -28.44 -15.29 15.78
CA ASP A 156 -29.50 -16.26 16.13
C ASP A 156 -29.03 -17.27 17.23
N GLN A 157 -27.77 -17.15 17.67
CA GLN A 157 -27.28 -17.81 18.89
C GLN A 157 -27.41 -16.96 20.17
N GLY A 158 -27.72 -15.67 20.07
CA GLY A 158 -27.89 -14.80 21.25
C GLY A 158 -29.16 -15.06 22.04
N GLN A 159 -30.16 -15.70 21.42
CA GLN A 159 -31.45 -15.97 22.06
C GLN A 159 -31.45 -17.28 22.89
N ARG A 160 -30.52 -18.22 22.62
CA ARG A 160 -30.43 -19.49 23.37
C ARG A 160 -29.65 -19.40 24.68
N ILE A 161 -28.80 -18.39 24.86
CA ILE A 161 -28.02 -18.22 26.10
C ILE A 161 -28.91 -17.69 27.25
N PHE A 162 -29.98 -16.94 26.94
CA PHE A 162 -30.93 -16.48 27.96
C PHE A 162 -31.88 -17.58 28.46
N GLU A 163 -32.08 -18.67 27.72
CA GLU A 163 -32.98 -19.76 28.16
C GLU A 163 -32.28 -20.84 29.01
N CYS A 164 -30.95 -21.01 28.91
CA CYS A 164 -30.20 -21.95 29.77
C CYS A 164 -29.78 -21.38 31.14
N GLY A 165 -30.07 -20.10 31.41
CA GLY A 165 -29.77 -19.45 32.70
C GLY A 165 -30.98 -19.27 33.62
N LEU A 166 -32.16 -19.76 33.22
CA LEU A 166 -33.44 -19.54 33.92
C LEU A 166 -34.28 -20.81 34.09
N GLN A 167 -33.63 -21.98 34.12
CA GLN A 167 -34.23 -23.23 34.61
C GLN A 167 -33.38 -23.84 35.73
#